data_AF-A0A1Q7QID5-F1
#
_entry.id   AF-A0A1Q7QID5-F1
#
_cell.length_a   1.000
_cell.length_b   1.000
_cell.length_c   1.000
_cell.angle_alpha   90.00
_cell.angle_beta   90.00
_cell.angle_gamma   90.00
#
_symmetry.space_group_name_H-M   'P 1'
#
loop_
_entity.id
_entity.type
_entity.pdbx_description
1 polymer ?
#
loop_
_entity_poly.entity_id
_entity_poly.type
_entity_poly.pdbx_seq_one_letter_code
_entity_poly.pdbx_strand_id
1 'polypeptide(L)'
;MLQWRVLEYLDAHPCVDCGMDDSVVLDFDHRGEKTAAVSTLVRQARTWSEVTAEIKKCEVRCANCHARRTAKEIRAYRVRLATMCA
;
A
#
# COMPACT_ATOMS: atom_id res chain seq x y z
N MET A 1 -5.70 -20.21 2.19
CA MET A 1 -4.28 -19.78 2.25
C MET A 1 -4.25 -18.27 2.52
N LEU A 2 -3.27 -17.73 3.24
CA LEU A 2 -3.23 -16.29 3.57
C LEU A 2 -3.15 -15.41 2.32
N GLN A 3 -2.36 -15.83 1.32
CA GLN A 3 -2.21 -15.16 0.03
C GLN A 3 -3.57 -14.91 -0.64
N TRP A 4 -4.43 -15.93 -0.68
CA TRP A 4 -5.77 -15.81 -1.27
C TRP A 4 -6.64 -14.79 -0.53
N ARG A 5 -6.62 -14.79 0.81
CA ARG A 5 -7.38 -13.82 1.61
C ARG A 5 -6.89 -12.39 1.42
N VAL A 6 -5.58 -12.22 1.22
CA VAL A 6 -5.01 -10.91 0.90
C VAL A 6 -5.44 -10.45 -0.49
N LEU A 7 -5.41 -11.33 -1.49
CA LEU A 7 -5.86 -11.00 -2.84
C LEU A 7 -7.35 -10.63 -2.85
N GLU A 8 -8.19 -11.43 -2.21
CA GLU A 8 -9.62 -11.17 -2.03
C GLU A 8 -9.89 -9.81 -1.35
N TYR A 9 -9.06 -9.45 -0.35
CA TYR A 9 -9.14 -8.13 0.26
C TYR A 9 -8.79 -7.03 -0.75
N LEU A 10 -7.71 -7.17 -1.52
CA LEU A 10 -7.27 -6.16 -2.50
C LEU A 10 -8.29 -6.00 -3.64
N ASP A 11 -8.91 -7.09 -4.13
CA ASP A 11 -9.97 -7.04 -5.16
C ASP A 11 -11.18 -6.20 -4.73
N ALA A 12 -11.48 -6.16 -3.43
CA ALA A 12 -12.60 -5.39 -2.88
C ALA A 12 -12.23 -3.94 -2.49
N HIS A 13 -10.94 -3.57 -2.53
CA HIS A 13 -10.45 -2.29 -2.02
C HIS A 13 -9.56 -1.60 -3.07
N PRO A 14 -10.14 -0.84 -4.02
CA PRO A 14 -9.36 -0.13 -5.01
C PRO A 14 -8.46 0.94 -4.36
N CYS A 15 -7.47 1.40 -5.11
CA CYS A 15 -6.55 2.45 -4.70
C CYS A 15 -7.30 3.70 -4.22
N VAL A 16 -7.04 4.13 -2.99
CA VAL A 16 -7.73 5.29 -2.38
C VAL A 16 -7.47 6.62 -3.11
N ASP A 17 -6.37 6.71 -3.88
CA ASP A 17 -5.99 7.97 -4.56
C ASP A 17 -6.49 8.06 -6.01
N CYS A 18 -6.55 6.93 -6.73
CA CYS A 18 -6.84 6.93 -8.17
C CYS A 18 -7.89 5.92 -8.63
N GLY A 19 -8.43 5.10 -7.73
CA GLY A 19 -9.48 4.12 -8.05
C GLY A 19 -9.00 2.89 -8.82
N MET A 20 -7.70 2.70 -9.04
CA MET A 20 -7.15 1.46 -9.63
C MET A 20 -7.65 0.24 -8.85
N ASP A 21 -8.19 -0.74 -9.56
CA ASP A 21 -8.84 -1.95 -9.01
C ASP A 21 -8.09 -3.26 -9.32
N ASP A 22 -6.99 -3.19 -10.08
CA ASP A 22 -6.12 -4.34 -10.33
C ASP A 22 -5.32 -4.71 -9.07
N SER A 23 -5.74 -5.76 -8.37
CA SER A 23 -5.11 -6.22 -7.13
C SER A 23 -3.64 -6.61 -7.27
N VAL A 24 -3.14 -6.89 -8.49
CA VAL A 24 -1.73 -7.20 -8.73
C VAL A 24 -0.84 -5.97 -8.50
N VAL A 25 -1.36 -4.76 -8.72
CA VAL A 25 -0.59 -3.51 -8.55
C VAL A 25 -0.92 -2.76 -7.26
N LEU A 26 -1.82 -3.29 -6.44
CA LEU A 26 -2.22 -2.73 -5.17
C LEU A 26 -1.31 -3.20 -4.03
N ASP A 27 -1.06 -2.29 -3.11
CA ASP A 27 -0.23 -2.50 -1.93
C ASP A 27 -0.90 -1.91 -0.69
N PHE A 28 -0.50 -2.43 0.48
CA PHE A 28 -0.90 -1.91 1.78
C PHE A 28 0.05 -0.79 2.21
N ASP A 29 -0.40 0.46 2.07
CA ASP A 29 0.36 1.65 2.49
C ASP A 29 0.03 2.03 3.94
N HIS A 30 1.03 2.00 4.82
CA HIS A 30 0.84 2.26 6.25
C HIS A 30 0.53 3.74 6.55
N ARG A 31 -0.46 3.99 7.41
CA ARG A 31 -0.81 5.35 7.87
C ARG A 31 0.01 5.85 9.07
N GLY A 32 0.87 5.02 9.63
CA GLY A 32 1.62 5.32 10.86
C GLY A 32 2.60 4.21 11.21
N GLU A 33 2.80 3.98 12.51
CA GLU A 33 3.69 2.91 12.96
C GLU A 33 3.19 1.54 12.51
N LYS A 34 4.10 0.81 11.86
CA LYS A 34 3.87 -0.56 11.41
C LYS A 34 4.57 -1.54 12.34
N THR A 35 3.93 -2.70 12.56
CA THR A 35 4.63 -3.82 13.19
C THR A 35 5.51 -4.52 12.16
N ALA A 36 4.98 -4.75 10.96
CA ALA A 36 5.72 -5.29 9.82
C ALA A 36 4.96 -5.00 8.52
N ALA A 37 5.60 -5.20 7.36
CA ALA A 37 4.86 -5.24 6.10
C ALA A 37 3.85 -6.41 6.09
N VAL A 38 2.65 -6.19 5.55
CA VAL A 38 1.63 -7.24 5.41
C VAL A 38 2.17 -8.45 4.63
N SER A 39 2.93 -8.20 3.56
CA SER A 39 3.62 -9.23 2.77
C SER A 39 4.62 -10.06 3.61
N THR A 40 5.29 -9.42 4.57
CA THR A 40 6.17 -10.12 5.52
C THR A 40 5.38 -11.02 6.46
N LEU A 41 4.25 -10.56 7.00
CA LEU A 41 3.39 -11.36 7.88
C LEU A 41 2.81 -12.58 7.16
N VAL A 42 2.39 -12.41 5.90
CA VAL A 42 1.93 -13.51 5.04
C VAL A 42 3.05 -14.53 4.80
N ARG A 43 4.27 -14.07 4.45
CA ARG A 43 5.43 -14.95 4.23
C ARG A 43 5.85 -15.70 5.48
N GLN A 44 5.69 -15.10 6.66
CA GLN A 44 5.97 -15.72 7.95
C GLN A 44 4.83 -16.64 8.44
N ALA A 45 3.80 -16.87 7.63
CA ALA A 45 2.64 -17.70 7.96
C ALA A 45 1.98 -17.29 9.30
N ARG A 46 1.92 -15.98 9.58
CA ARG A 46 1.24 -15.45 10.77
C ARG A 46 -0.26 -15.74 10.72
N THR A 47 -0.92 -15.65 11.87
CA THR A 47 -2.36 -15.90 11.90
C THR A 47 -3.11 -14.84 11.09
N TRP A 48 -4.25 -15.20 10.52
CA TRP A 48 -5.07 -14.23 9.77
C TRP A 48 -5.50 -13.03 10.65
N SER A 49 -5.69 -13.25 11.95
CA SER A 49 -6.02 -12.19 12.91
C SER A 49 -4.89 -11.14 12.98
N GLU A 50 -3.63 -11.57 13.08
CA GLU A 50 -2.47 -10.68 13.09
C GLU A 50 -2.31 -9.94 11.76
N VAL A 51 -2.47 -10.65 10.65
CA VAL A 51 -2.42 -10.04 9.31
C VAL A 51 -3.52 -8.98 9.16
N THR A 52 -4.75 -9.29 9.56
CA THR A 52 -5.89 -8.35 9.48
C THR A 52 -5.71 -7.16 10.42
N ALA A 53 -5.16 -7.38 11.61
CA ALA A 53 -4.85 -6.30 12.55
C ALA A 53 -3.82 -5.31 11.95
N GLU A 54 -2.85 -5.82 11.19
CA GLU A 54 -1.90 -4.96 10.46
C GLU A 54 -2.55 -4.28 9.26
N ILE A 55 -3.37 -4.99 8.47
CA ILE A 55 -4.11 -4.42 7.33
C ILE A 55 -4.96 -3.22 7.75
N LYS A 56 -5.60 -3.26 8.92
CA LYS A 56 -6.40 -2.13 9.46
C LYS A 56 -5.59 -0.84 9.69
N LYS A 57 -4.27 -0.94 9.78
CA LYS A 57 -3.36 0.22 9.90
C LYS A 57 -2.98 0.80 8.54
N CYS A 58 -3.35 0.14 7.45
CA CYS A 58 -3.00 0.52 6.10
C CYS A 58 -4.18 1.13 5.33
N GLU A 59 -3.85 1.83 4.26
CA GLU A 59 -4.75 2.16 3.16
C GLU A 59 -4.31 1.36 1.94
N VAL A 60 -5.26 0.96 1.09
CA VAL A 60 -4.90 0.30 -0.18
C VAL A 60 -4.56 1.35 -1.21
N ARG A 61 -3.34 1.28 -1.77
CA ARG A 61 -2.85 2.19 -2.81
C ARG A 61 -2.15 1.42 -3.90
N CYS A 62 -2.25 1.88 -5.14
CA CYS A 62 -1.45 1.31 -6.21
C CYS A 62 0.02 1.76 -6.10
N ALA A 63 0.92 0.93 -6.63
CA ALA A 63 2.37 1.18 -6.61
C ALA A 63 2.76 2.58 -7.15
N ASN A 64 2.05 3.07 -8.17
CA ASN A 64 2.31 4.39 -8.74
C ASN A 64 1.89 5.54 -7.81
N CYS A 65 0.72 5.44 -7.17
CA CYS A 65 0.27 6.47 -6.22
C CYS A 65 1.14 6.47 -4.97
N HIS A 66 1.52 5.28 -4.48
CA HIS A 66 2.48 5.13 -3.39
C HIS A 66 3.82 5.79 -3.73
N ALA A 67 4.41 5.49 -4.90
CA ALA A 67 5.66 6.12 -5.34
C ALA A 67 5.56 7.65 -5.45
N ARG A 68 4.44 8.17 -5.94
CA ARG A 68 4.18 9.62 -5.99
C ARG A 68 4.07 10.24 -4.61
N ARG A 69 3.40 9.58 -3.67
CA ARG A 69 3.28 10.02 -2.27
C ARG A 69 4.65 10.10 -1.62
N THR A 70 5.42 9.02 -1.66
CA THR A 70 6.79 8.98 -1.13
C THR A 70 7.65 10.08 -1.76
N ALA A 71 7.59 10.25 -3.09
CA ALA A 71 8.34 11.29 -3.78
C ALA A 71 7.98 12.71 -3.33
N LYS A 72 6.70 12.97 -2.99
CA LYS A 72 6.26 14.26 -2.42
C LYS A 72 6.77 14.45 -1.01
N GLU A 73 6.66 13.43 -0.15
CA GLU A 73 7.09 13.48 1.26
C GLU A 73 8.58 13.78 1.38
N ILE A 74 9.43 13.12 0.58
CA ILE A 74 10.89 13.35 0.61
C ILE A 74 11.34 14.53 -0.25
N ARG A 75 10.41 15.26 -0.89
CA ARG A 75 10.69 16.34 -1.85
C ARG A 75 11.71 15.91 -2.92
N ALA A 76 11.47 14.74 -3.53
CA ALA A 76 12.33 14.18 -4.55
C ALA A 76 12.57 15.17 -5.70
N TYR A 77 13.75 15.09 -6.34
CA TYR A 77 14.14 16.06 -7.37
C TYR A 77 13.11 16.18 -8.50
N ARG A 78 12.47 15.06 -8.91
CA ARG A 78 11.41 15.04 -9.93
C ARG A 78 10.22 15.90 -9.52
N VAL A 79 9.79 15.81 -8.26
CA VAL A 79 8.68 16.61 -7.73
C VAL A 79 9.07 18.08 -7.67
N ARG A 80 10.25 18.39 -7.11
CA ARG A 80 10.76 19.76 -6.98
C ARG A 80 10.87 20.45 -8.34
N LEU A 81 11.48 19.79 -9.33
CA LEU A 81 11.65 20.36 -10.67
C LEU A 81 10.32 20.50 -11.41
N ALA A 82 9.40 19.55 -11.27
CA ALA A 82 8.08 19.64 -11.91
C ALA A 82 7.26 20.83 -11.39
N THR A 83 7.39 21.19 -10.11
CA THR A 83 6.70 22.36 -9.52
C THR A 83 7.36 23.71 -9.81
N MET A 84 8.61 23.75 -10.29
CA MET A 84 9.33 24.99 -10.58
C MET A 84 9.10 25.52 -12.00
N CYS A 85 8.64 24.67 -12.92
CA CYS A 85 8.35 25.04 -14.30
C CYS A 85 6.86 25.30 -14.57
N ALA A 86 6.04 25.41 -13.53
CA ALA A 86 4.61 25.72 -13.61
C ALA A 86 4.35 27.19 -13.28
#